data_AF-A0A2W2EI23-F1
#
_entry.id   AF-A0A2W2EI23-F1
#
_cell.length_a   1.000
_cell.length_b   1.000
_cell.length_c   1.000
_cell.angle_alpha   90.00
_cell.angle_beta   90.00
_cell.angle_gamma   90.00
#
_symmetry.space_group_name_H-M   'P 1'
#
loop_
_entity.id
_entity.type
_entity.pdbx_description
1 polymer ?
#
loop_
_entity_poly.entity_id
_entity_poly.type
_entity_poly.pdbx_seq_one_letter_code
_entity_poly.pdbx_strand_id
1 'polypeptide(L)'
;LYQGLRELRARGLVEGRLAAWAEDLREVGNAAAHISGAPVTRRDAEDAIILATALVDHLYVVNRRYAEFRARRGPVRGAGAALRETPAMKLLRKSRVPFTPRQYTHDPGRAKSRRHLAAELGVPAARVLKAVIARVDDRPVAALAPASLDIDLPALAGAAGGAAARLAGPAEVSRLSWATASEVVSPLALPYLAVVADETVGGPGAVYVSSGRHGLELELDPGDLMRVIGATLARITTR
;
A
#
# COMPACT_ATOMS: atom_id res chain seq x y z
N LEU A 1 9.10 23.05 15.73
CA LEU A 1 7.97 22.16 16.10
C LEU A 1 7.34 21.48 14.87
N TYR A 2 6.85 22.22 13.88
CA TYR A 2 6.23 21.69 12.64
C TYR A 2 7.06 20.65 11.88
N GLN A 3 8.33 20.94 11.59
CA GLN A 3 9.22 19.97 10.94
C GLN A 3 9.41 18.70 11.77
N GLY A 4 9.48 18.84 13.10
CA GLY A 4 9.54 17.72 14.03
C GLY A 4 8.27 16.86 14.00
N LEU A 5 7.08 17.45 13.95
CA LEU A 5 5.81 16.70 13.86
C LEU A 5 5.64 16.00 12.51
N ARG A 6 6.04 16.64 11.41
CA ARG A 6 6.08 16.00 10.08
C ARG A 6 7.07 14.84 10.04
N GLU A 7 8.22 15.01 10.66
CA GLU A 7 9.24 13.97 10.79
C GLU A 7 8.78 12.81 11.68
N LEU A 8 8.13 13.10 12.81
CA LEU A 8 7.50 12.10 13.67
C LEU A 8 6.38 11.34 12.93
N ARG A 9 5.54 12.03 12.15
CA ARG A 9 4.53 11.40 11.28
C ARG A 9 5.15 10.56 10.18
N ALA A 10 6.19 11.05 9.50
CA ALA A 10 6.92 10.31 8.47
C ALA A 10 7.62 9.06 9.03
N ARG A 11 8.08 9.14 10.28
CA ARG A 11 8.63 8.01 11.04
C ARG A 11 7.55 7.09 11.64
N GLY A 12 6.27 7.46 11.53
CA GLY A 12 5.14 6.69 12.04
C GLY A 12 5.01 6.70 13.56
N LEU A 13 5.57 7.71 14.22
CA LEU A 13 5.57 7.85 15.68
C LEU A 13 4.34 8.61 16.21
N VAL A 14 3.57 9.25 15.34
CA VAL A 14 2.34 9.99 15.68
C VAL A 14 1.25 9.70 14.66
N GLU A 15 0.06 9.30 15.14
CA GLU A 15 -1.13 8.98 14.33
C GLU A 15 -1.73 10.18 13.57
N GLY A 16 -2.48 9.88 12.50
CA GLY A 16 -3.06 10.90 11.60
C GLY A 16 -3.96 11.93 12.28
N ARG A 17 -4.72 11.56 13.32
CA ARG A 17 -5.58 12.52 14.05
C ARG A 17 -4.78 13.48 14.94
N LEU A 18 -3.75 12.99 15.62
CA LEU A 18 -2.85 13.85 16.41
C LEU A 18 -2.04 14.79 15.51
N ALA A 19 -1.59 14.29 14.36
CA ALA A 19 -0.89 15.12 13.38
C ALA A 19 -1.81 16.17 12.73
N ALA A 20 -3.06 15.82 12.40
CA ALA A 20 -4.03 16.77 11.85
C ALA A 20 -4.38 17.86 12.87
N TRP A 21 -4.66 17.49 14.12
CA TRP A 21 -4.93 18.46 15.18
C TRP A 21 -3.76 19.42 15.43
N ALA A 22 -2.53 18.92 15.30
CA ALA A 22 -1.33 19.76 15.39
C ALA A 22 -1.18 20.76 14.24
N GLU A 23 -1.66 20.42 13.04
CA GLU A 23 -1.73 21.37 11.92
C GLU A 23 -2.81 22.42 12.13
N ASP A 24 -4.00 22.02 12.57
CA ASP A 24 -5.11 22.94 12.82
C ASP A 24 -4.74 23.96 13.90
N LEU A 25 -4.12 23.52 15.01
CA LEU A 25 -3.64 24.42 16.07
C LEU A 25 -2.48 25.32 15.62
N ARG A 26 -1.67 24.88 14.65
CA ARG A 26 -0.63 25.73 14.04
C ARG A 26 -1.27 26.87 13.25
N GLU A 27 -2.35 26.59 12.51
CA GLU A 27 -3.09 27.63 11.78
C GLU A 27 -3.68 28.66 12.74
N VAL A 28 -4.25 28.22 13.86
CA VAL A 28 -4.72 29.12 14.95
C VAL A 28 -3.58 29.94 15.53
N GLY A 29 -2.41 29.33 15.78
CA GLY A 29 -1.22 30.03 16.26
C GLY A 29 -0.70 31.09 15.27
N ASN A 30 -0.73 30.82 13.96
CA ASN A 30 -0.37 31.80 12.93
C ASN A 30 -1.40 32.94 12.88
N ALA A 31 -2.69 32.62 13.00
CA ALA A 31 -3.77 33.59 13.06
C ALA A 31 -3.65 34.51 14.29
N ALA A 32 -3.16 34.00 15.41
CA ALA A 32 -2.87 34.79 16.62
C ALA A 32 -1.65 35.73 16.47
N ALA A 33 -0.64 35.31 15.70
CA ALA A 33 0.62 36.04 15.52
C ALA A 33 0.55 37.16 14.48
N HIS A 34 -0.48 37.13 13.62
CA HIS A 34 -0.79 38.19 12.66
C HIS A 34 -2.08 38.89 13.09
N ILE A 35 -2.29 40.15 12.71
CA ILE A 35 -3.59 40.84 12.89
C ILE A 35 -4.56 40.25 11.87
N SER A 36 -4.95 39.00 12.09
CA SER A 36 -5.99 38.32 11.34
C SER A 36 -7.31 38.49 12.07
N GLY A 37 -8.40 38.73 11.34
CA GLY A 37 -9.73 38.96 11.93
C GLY A 37 -10.38 37.71 12.54
N ALA A 38 -9.66 36.59 12.64
CA ALA A 38 -10.15 35.35 13.21
C ALA A 38 -10.03 35.37 14.74
N PRO A 39 -11.11 35.11 15.49
CA PRO A 39 -11.06 35.11 16.95
C PRO A 39 -10.26 33.91 17.45
N VAL A 40 -9.23 34.18 18.26
CA VAL A 40 -8.50 33.17 19.03
C VAL A 40 -9.05 33.17 20.45
N THR A 41 -9.47 32.00 20.93
CA THR A 41 -10.20 31.84 22.18
C THR A 41 -9.36 31.14 23.25
N ARG A 42 -9.84 31.22 24.50
CA ARG A 42 -9.28 30.45 25.61
C ARG A 42 -9.28 28.93 25.34
N ARG A 43 -10.30 28.43 24.63
CA ARG A 43 -10.42 27.00 24.31
C ARG A 43 -9.31 26.54 23.38
N ASP A 44 -8.90 27.37 22.42
CA ASP A 44 -7.81 27.04 21.50
C ASP A 44 -6.47 26.87 22.25
N ALA A 45 -6.25 27.67 23.30
CA ALA A 45 -5.10 27.51 24.18
C ALA A 45 -5.17 26.24 25.04
N GLU A 46 -6.37 25.88 25.52
CA GLU A 46 -6.61 24.62 26.23
C GLU A 46 -6.37 23.41 25.32
N ASP A 47 -6.84 23.46 24.07
CA ASP A 47 -6.62 22.42 23.06
C ASP A 47 -5.13 22.23 22.74
N ALA A 48 -4.33 23.32 22.69
CA ALA A 48 -2.89 23.23 22.51
C ALA A 48 -2.18 22.47 23.65
N ILE A 49 -2.62 22.67 24.89
CA ILE A 49 -2.09 21.96 26.06
C ILE A 49 -2.48 20.48 25.99
N ILE A 50 -3.74 20.18 25.67
CA ILE A 50 -4.24 18.80 25.56
C ILE A 50 -3.48 18.05 24.46
N LEU A 51 -3.25 18.68 23.31
CA LEU A 51 -2.46 18.09 22.23
C LEU A 51 -1.02 17.79 22.69
N ALA A 52 -0.37 18.71 23.40
CA ALA A 52 0.99 18.50 23.90
C ALA A 52 1.06 17.30 24.85
N THR A 53 0.10 17.18 25.78
CA THR A 53 -0.02 16.01 26.66
C THR A 53 -0.25 14.73 25.87
N ALA A 54 -1.19 14.75 24.91
CA ALA A 54 -1.51 13.59 24.08
C ALA A 54 -0.31 13.13 23.23
N LEU A 55 0.51 14.05 22.72
CA LEU A 55 1.73 13.73 21.98
C LEU A 55 2.78 13.06 22.89
N VAL A 56 3.01 13.59 24.09
CA VAL A 56 3.96 13.00 25.06
C VAL A 56 3.48 11.62 25.49
N ASP A 57 2.21 11.47 25.84
CA ASP A 57 1.62 10.18 26.20
C ASP A 57 1.72 9.20 25.04
N HIS A 58 1.41 9.63 23.82
CA HIS A 58 1.47 8.76 22.65
C HIS A 58 2.90 8.27 22.38
N LEU A 59 3.88 9.18 22.39
CA LEU A 59 5.28 8.88 22.08
C LEU A 59 5.95 8.00 23.14
N TYR A 60 5.74 8.30 24.43
CA TYR A 60 6.50 7.69 25.51
C TYR A 60 5.75 6.62 26.28
N VAL A 61 4.42 6.67 26.29
CA VAL A 61 3.58 5.72 27.03
C VAL A 61 2.90 4.76 26.07
N VAL A 62 2.06 5.24 25.16
CA VAL A 62 1.21 4.38 24.31
C VAL A 62 2.06 3.53 23.38
N ASN A 63 2.96 4.14 22.59
CA ASN A 63 3.80 3.41 21.64
C ASN A 63 4.66 2.36 22.34
N ARG A 64 5.30 2.74 23.46
CA ARG A 64 6.14 1.86 24.26
C ARG A 64 5.33 0.72 24.89
N ARG A 65 4.23 1.04 25.59
CA ARG A 65 3.37 0.05 26.26
C ARG A 65 2.74 -0.90 25.25
N TYR A 66 2.37 -0.41 24.07
CA TYR A 66 1.85 -1.24 22.98
C TYR A 66 2.93 -2.17 22.43
N ALA A 67 4.14 -1.68 22.17
CA ALA A 67 5.25 -2.51 21.73
C ALA A 67 5.60 -3.60 22.75
N GLU A 68 5.70 -3.25 24.04
CA GLU A 68 5.91 -4.20 25.13
C GLU A 68 4.75 -5.20 25.28
N PHE A 69 3.50 -4.74 25.13
CA PHE A 69 2.32 -5.59 25.12
C PHE A 69 2.35 -6.61 23.96
N ARG A 70 2.72 -6.16 22.76
CA ARG A 70 2.87 -7.02 21.58
C ARG A 70 4.03 -8.01 21.72
N ALA A 71 5.14 -7.59 22.31
CA ALA A 71 6.27 -8.47 22.60
C ALA A 71 5.89 -9.59 23.59
N ARG A 72 5.12 -9.26 24.64
CA ARG A 72 4.64 -10.24 25.64
C ARG A 72 3.57 -11.19 25.10
N ARG A 73 2.59 -10.67 24.34
CA ARG A 73 1.50 -11.48 23.78
C ARG A 73 1.96 -12.35 22.62
N GLY A 74 3.07 -11.98 21.96
CA GLY A 74 3.35 -12.43 20.60
C GLY A 74 2.27 -11.96 19.62
N PRO A 75 2.30 -12.37 18.35
CA PRO A 75 1.11 -12.26 17.51
C PRO A 75 -0.06 -12.96 18.23
N VAL A 76 -1.26 -12.39 18.12
CA VAL A 76 -2.47 -12.92 18.76
C VAL A 76 -2.59 -14.42 18.47
N ARG A 77 -2.26 -15.27 19.46
CA ARG A 77 -2.58 -16.71 19.47
C ARG A 77 -4.09 -16.81 19.60
N GLY A 78 -4.77 -16.71 18.46
CA GLY A 78 -6.20 -16.49 18.36
C GLY A 78 -6.69 -15.85 17.05
N ALA A 79 -5.80 -15.44 16.14
CA ALA A 79 -6.18 -15.16 14.75
C ALA A 79 -6.04 -16.43 13.86
N GLY A 80 -6.48 -17.57 14.39
CA GLY A 80 -7.00 -18.67 13.58
C GLY A 80 -8.38 -18.32 13.04
N ALA A 81 -8.54 -17.13 12.44
CA ALA A 81 -9.52 -17.05 11.37
C ALA A 81 -8.87 -17.88 10.26
N ALA A 82 -9.46 -19.04 9.95
CA ALA A 82 -9.11 -19.78 8.74
C ALA A 82 -8.81 -18.76 7.63
N LEU A 83 -7.64 -18.83 6.98
CA LEU A 83 -7.21 -17.89 5.94
C LEU A 83 -8.43 -17.57 5.08
N ARG A 84 -9.04 -16.40 5.29
CA ARG A 84 -10.32 -16.09 4.66
C ARG A 84 -10.03 -16.01 3.18
N GLU A 85 -10.55 -16.99 2.47
CA GLU A 85 -10.18 -17.24 1.09
C GLU A 85 -10.46 -16.00 0.24
N THR A 86 -9.42 -15.45 -0.38
CA THR A 86 -9.55 -14.29 -1.26
C THR A 86 -9.90 -14.71 -2.69
N PRO A 87 -10.44 -13.81 -3.53
CA PRO A 87 -10.65 -14.09 -4.95
C PRO A 87 -9.39 -14.58 -5.67
N ALA A 88 -8.22 -14.03 -5.34
CA ALA A 88 -6.93 -14.47 -5.87
C ALA A 88 -6.62 -15.93 -5.48
N MET A 89 -6.85 -16.31 -4.22
CA MET A 89 -6.66 -17.69 -3.76
C MET A 89 -7.63 -18.67 -4.44
N LYS A 90 -8.90 -18.27 -4.62
CA LYS A 90 -9.90 -19.05 -5.36
C LYS A 90 -9.46 -19.31 -6.80
N LEU A 91 -8.95 -18.27 -7.48
CA LEU A 91 -8.46 -18.38 -8.85
C LEU A 91 -7.30 -19.37 -8.94
N LEU A 92 -6.28 -19.23 -8.08
CA LEU A 92 -5.12 -20.14 -8.09
C LEU A 92 -5.51 -21.59 -7.83
N ARG A 93 -6.43 -21.84 -6.87
CA ARG A 93 -6.96 -23.19 -6.61
C ARG A 93 -7.72 -23.75 -7.81
N LYS A 94 -8.62 -22.97 -8.41
CA LYS A 94 -9.38 -23.37 -9.60
C LYS A 94 -8.45 -23.69 -10.78
N SER A 95 -7.37 -22.93 -10.93
CA SER A 95 -6.35 -23.10 -11.96
C SER A 95 -5.27 -24.14 -11.62
N ARG A 96 -5.42 -24.84 -10.48
CA ARG A 96 -4.48 -25.86 -9.97
C ARG A 96 -3.04 -25.37 -9.88
N VAL A 97 -2.85 -24.11 -9.51
CA VAL A 97 -1.54 -23.49 -9.33
C VAL A 97 -1.09 -23.64 -7.88
N PRO A 98 0.10 -24.19 -7.62
CA PRO A 98 0.68 -24.19 -6.29
C PRO A 98 0.96 -22.76 -5.81
N PHE A 99 0.59 -22.44 -4.56
CA PHE A 99 0.91 -21.17 -3.94
C PHE A 99 1.01 -21.29 -2.43
N THR A 100 1.80 -20.41 -1.82
CA THR A 100 1.97 -20.31 -0.37
C THR A 100 1.47 -18.94 0.11
N PRO A 101 0.44 -18.90 0.97
CA PRO A 101 0.02 -17.66 1.62
C PRO A 101 1.09 -17.16 2.61
N ARG A 102 1.51 -15.90 2.49
CA ARG A 102 2.51 -15.28 3.37
C ARG A 102 1.87 -14.12 4.13
N GLN A 103 1.65 -14.32 5.42
CA GLN A 103 1.09 -13.31 6.30
C GLN A 103 2.18 -12.32 6.73
N TYR A 104 1.82 -11.04 6.80
CA TYR A 104 2.68 -9.98 7.32
C TYR A 104 1.85 -9.02 8.17
N THR A 105 2.53 -8.25 9.03
CA THR A 105 1.83 -7.32 9.92
C THR A 105 1.55 -6.03 9.15
N HIS A 106 0.33 -5.92 8.62
CA HIS A 106 -0.15 -4.64 8.13
C HIS A 106 -0.55 -3.76 9.32
N ASP A 107 0.15 -2.65 9.47
CA ASP A 107 -0.17 -1.60 10.43
C ASP A 107 -0.84 -0.45 9.66
N PRO A 108 -2.16 -0.23 9.84
CA PRO A 108 -2.90 0.83 9.15
C PRO A 108 -2.38 2.24 9.48
N GLY A 109 -1.71 2.42 10.64
CA GLY A 109 -1.12 3.69 11.05
C GLY A 109 0.26 3.96 10.42
N ARG A 110 0.87 2.94 9.81
CA ARG A 110 2.16 3.01 9.14
C ARG A 110 1.96 2.75 7.66
N ALA A 111 1.74 3.80 6.87
CA ALA A 111 1.66 3.70 5.41
C ALA A 111 2.99 3.13 4.85
N LYS A 112 3.08 1.81 4.70
CA LYS A 112 4.24 1.13 4.12
C LYS A 112 3.97 0.96 2.63
N SER A 113 4.79 1.60 1.79
CA SER A 113 4.86 1.30 0.36
C SER A 113 5.11 -0.21 0.15
N ARG A 114 4.59 -0.81 -0.93
CA ARG A 114 4.96 -2.20 -1.31
C ARG A 114 6.47 -2.41 -1.41
N ARG A 115 7.25 -1.34 -1.64
CA ARG A 115 8.74 -1.38 -1.58
C ARG A 115 9.25 -1.86 -0.22
N HIS A 116 8.60 -1.48 0.88
CA HIS A 116 9.01 -1.87 2.24
C HIS A 116 8.56 -3.29 2.62
N LEU A 117 7.63 -3.88 1.85
CA LEU A 117 7.11 -5.21 2.11
C LEU A 117 8.19 -6.29 1.92
N ALA A 118 9.09 -6.10 0.97
CA ALA A 118 10.21 -7.02 0.74
C ALA A 118 11.08 -7.21 1.99
N ALA A 119 11.39 -6.12 2.70
CA ALA A 119 12.15 -6.18 3.95
C ALA A 119 11.39 -6.94 5.06
N GLU A 120 10.07 -6.73 5.16
CA GLU A 120 9.23 -7.42 6.15
C GLU A 120 9.08 -8.92 5.85
N LEU A 121 9.03 -9.29 4.57
CA LEU A 121 9.00 -10.68 4.13
C LEU A 121 10.39 -11.34 4.14
N GLY A 122 11.48 -10.58 4.28
CA GLY A 122 12.84 -11.09 4.21
C GLY A 122 13.26 -11.53 2.80
N VAL A 123 12.74 -10.87 1.76
CA VAL A 123 12.95 -11.26 0.35
C VAL A 123 13.47 -10.10 -0.49
N PRO A 124 14.15 -10.36 -1.62
CA PRO A 124 14.55 -9.30 -2.55
C PRO A 124 13.36 -8.48 -3.06
N ALA A 125 13.52 -7.15 -3.11
CA ALA A 125 12.47 -6.23 -3.61
C ALA A 125 12.05 -6.52 -5.06
N ALA A 126 12.97 -7.05 -5.88
CA ALA A 126 12.69 -7.48 -7.24
C ALA A 126 11.64 -8.60 -7.33
N ARG A 127 11.45 -9.39 -6.26
CA ARG A 127 10.50 -10.52 -6.23
C ARG A 127 9.12 -10.13 -5.70
N VAL A 128 8.97 -8.93 -5.12
CA VAL A 128 7.65 -8.41 -4.71
C VAL A 128 7.09 -7.59 -5.86
N LEU A 129 5.96 -8.01 -6.43
CA LEU A 129 5.41 -7.36 -7.61
C LEU A 129 4.30 -6.38 -7.24
N LYS A 130 4.19 -5.26 -7.94
CA LYS A 130 3.04 -4.36 -7.90
C LYS A 130 2.22 -4.51 -9.18
N ALA A 131 0.91 -4.44 -9.04
CA ALA A 131 -0.01 -4.28 -10.15
C ALA A 131 -0.60 -2.87 -10.10
N VAL A 132 -0.65 -2.20 -11.25
CA VAL A 132 -1.35 -0.93 -11.43
C VAL A 132 -2.28 -1.03 -12.63
N ILE A 133 -3.34 -0.24 -12.65
CA ILE A 133 -4.22 -0.13 -13.80
C ILE A 133 -3.90 1.17 -14.51
N ALA A 134 -3.76 1.10 -15.83
CA ALA A 134 -3.60 2.23 -16.71
C ALA A 134 -4.71 2.24 -17.77
N ARG A 135 -4.94 3.40 -18.37
CA ARG A 135 -5.65 3.52 -19.64
C ARG A 135 -4.62 3.68 -20.74
N VAL A 136 -4.64 2.76 -21.69
CA VAL A 136 -3.90 2.86 -22.94
C VAL A 136 -4.91 3.30 -23.99
N ASP A 137 -4.78 4.54 -24.43
CA ASP A 137 -5.85 5.30 -25.10
C ASP A 137 -7.14 5.22 -24.25
N ASP A 138 -8.20 4.60 -24.75
CA ASP A 138 -9.45 4.37 -24.01
C ASP A 138 -9.61 2.95 -23.44
N ARG A 139 -8.59 2.10 -23.52
CA ARG A 139 -8.67 0.70 -23.06
C ARG A 139 -7.98 0.52 -21.69
N PRO A 140 -8.64 -0.07 -20.68
CA PRO A 140 -7.99 -0.38 -19.42
C PRO A 140 -7.02 -1.56 -19.58
N VAL A 141 -5.79 -1.38 -19.10
CA VAL A 141 -4.70 -2.36 -19.13
C VAL A 141 -4.10 -2.46 -17.73
N ALA A 142 -3.81 -3.67 -17.27
CA ALA A 142 -3.08 -3.90 -16.04
C ALA A 142 -1.58 -4.01 -16.34
N ALA A 143 -0.76 -3.26 -15.61
CA ALA A 143 0.69 -3.36 -15.67
C ALA A 143 1.22 -4.05 -14.41
N LEU A 144 2.03 -5.10 -14.59
CA LEU A 144 2.65 -5.87 -13.52
C LEU A 144 4.17 -5.65 -13.56
N ALA A 145 4.77 -5.24 -12.45
CA ALA A 145 6.21 -4.99 -12.38
C ALA A 145 6.76 -5.24 -10.97
N PRO A 146 8.09 -5.38 -10.78
CA PRO A 146 8.69 -5.32 -9.46
C PRO A 146 8.34 -4.03 -8.71
N ALA A 147 8.08 -4.13 -7.41
CA ALA A 147 7.74 -2.99 -6.56
C ALA A 147 8.88 -1.95 -6.48
N SER A 148 10.12 -2.40 -6.70
CA SER A 148 11.33 -1.58 -6.73
C SER A 148 11.49 -0.71 -7.98
N LEU A 149 10.71 -0.95 -9.05
CA LEU A 149 10.80 -0.22 -10.31
C LEU A 149 9.56 0.65 -10.52
N ASP A 150 9.63 1.63 -11.41
CA ASP A 150 8.49 2.45 -11.82
C ASP A 150 8.01 2.10 -13.22
N ILE A 151 6.73 2.31 -13.50
CA ILE A 151 6.11 1.95 -14.78
C ILE A 151 6.43 3.07 -15.79
N ASP A 152 7.02 2.70 -16.91
CA ASP A 152 7.18 3.56 -18.07
C ASP A 152 5.87 3.53 -18.88
N LEU A 153 5.08 4.61 -18.77
CA LEU A 153 3.77 4.72 -19.43
C LEU A 153 3.86 4.70 -20.96
N PRO A 154 4.77 5.45 -21.62
CA PRO A 154 5.02 5.29 -23.05
C PRO A 154 5.34 3.85 -23.48
N ALA A 155 6.22 3.15 -22.75
CA ALA A 155 6.57 1.77 -23.07
C ALA A 155 5.36 0.82 -22.89
N LEU A 156 4.57 1.03 -21.83
CA LEU A 156 3.32 0.31 -21.61
C LEU A 156 2.31 0.54 -22.74
N ALA A 157 2.18 1.77 -23.24
CA ALA A 157 1.31 2.10 -24.36
C ALA A 157 1.70 1.31 -25.60
N GLY A 158 2.99 1.32 -25.96
CA GLY A 158 3.52 0.56 -27.09
C GLY A 158 3.30 -0.94 -26.93
N ALA A 159 3.59 -1.50 -25.75
CA ALA A 159 3.40 -2.92 -25.47
C ALA A 159 1.92 -3.37 -25.55
N ALA A 160 0.99 -2.49 -25.22
CA ALA A 160 -0.45 -2.74 -25.35
C ALA A 160 -1.05 -2.31 -26.72
N GLY A 161 -0.19 -1.89 -27.66
CA GLY A 161 -0.58 -1.48 -29.01
C GLY A 161 -1.44 -0.21 -29.05
N GLY A 162 -1.13 0.77 -28.21
CA GLY A 162 -1.77 2.10 -28.21
C GLY A 162 -0.76 3.23 -28.34
N ALA A 163 -1.28 4.46 -28.47
CA ALA A 163 -0.46 5.65 -28.71
C ALA A 163 -0.01 6.34 -27.41
N ALA A 164 -0.86 6.33 -26.38
CA ALA A 164 -0.55 6.94 -25.09
C ALA A 164 -1.10 6.13 -23.92
N ALA A 165 -0.46 6.25 -22.74
CA ALA A 165 -0.97 5.67 -21.51
C ALA A 165 -1.02 6.69 -20.38
N ARG A 166 -2.03 6.55 -19.51
CA ARG A 166 -2.14 7.25 -18.22
C ARG A 166 -2.47 6.27 -17.11
N LEU A 167 -2.04 6.56 -15.88
CA LEU A 167 -2.52 5.80 -14.73
C LEU A 167 -4.03 6.00 -14.54
N ALA A 168 -4.72 4.93 -14.14
CA ALA A 168 -6.10 5.01 -13.70
C ALA A 168 -6.19 5.72 -12.34
N GLY A 169 -7.16 6.62 -12.20
CA GLY A 169 -7.44 7.28 -10.93
C GLY A 169 -8.10 6.32 -9.93
N PRO A 170 -8.17 6.67 -8.63
CA PRO A 170 -8.74 5.80 -7.59
C PRO A 170 -10.15 5.29 -7.90
N ALA A 171 -11.06 6.17 -8.36
CA ALA A 171 -12.42 5.78 -8.72
C ALA A 171 -12.49 4.79 -9.90
N GLU A 172 -11.57 4.94 -10.86
CA GLU A 172 -11.47 4.05 -12.01
C GLU A 172 -10.91 2.69 -11.61
N VAL A 173 -9.89 2.67 -10.76
CA VAL A 173 -9.34 1.45 -10.17
C VAL A 173 -10.44 0.70 -9.43
N SER A 174 -11.16 1.34 -8.51
CA SER A 174 -12.24 0.70 -7.74
C SER A 174 -13.32 0.06 -8.61
N ARG A 175 -13.68 0.69 -9.74
CA ARG A 175 -14.67 0.14 -10.68
C ARG A 175 -14.14 -1.09 -11.45
N LEU A 176 -12.85 -1.10 -11.79
CA LEU A 176 -12.23 -2.15 -12.59
C LEU A 176 -11.75 -3.32 -11.74
N SER A 177 -11.29 -3.06 -10.51
CA SER A 177 -10.97 -4.08 -9.52
C SER A 177 -12.24 -4.46 -8.76
N TRP A 178 -13.06 -5.34 -9.33
CA TRP A 178 -14.30 -5.87 -8.72
C TRP A 178 -14.13 -6.52 -7.33
N ALA A 179 -12.90 -6.61 -6.81
CA ALA A 179 -12.54 -7.46 -5.68
C ALA A 179 -11.95 -6.74 -4.46
N THR A 180 -11.77 -5.42 -4.45
CA THR A 180 -11.08 -4.80 -3.33
C THR A 180 -11.76 -3.53 -2.84
N ALA A 181 -12.53 -3.70 -1.77
CA ALA A 181 -12.75 -2.69 -0.72
C ALA A 181 -11.41 -2.31 0.00
N SER A 182 -10.26 -2.49 -0.66
CA SER A 182 -8.92 -2.25 -0.15
C SER A 182 -8.06 -1.63 -1.25
N GLU A 183 -7.10 -0.78 -0.87
CA GLU A 183 -6.28 0.01 -1.80
C GLU A 183 -5.24 -0.83 -2.57
N VAL A 184 -5.26 -2.15 -2.43
CA VAL A 184 -4.20 -3.03 -2.97
C VAL A 184 -4.73 -3.84 -4.16
N VAL A 185 -4.23 -3.49 -5.35
CA VAL A 185 -4.55 -4.21 -6.59
C VAL A 185 -3.83 -5.56 -6.61
N SER A 186 -4.59 -6.65 -6.72
CA SER A 186 -4.05 -7.98 -7.00
C SER A 186 -4.09 -8.26 -8.51
N PRO A 187 -2.98 -8.68 -9.15
CA PRO A 187 -3.00 -9.05 -10.57
C PRO A 187 -3.89 -10.27 -10.84
N LEU A 188 -4.14 -11.11 -9.83
CA LEU A 188 -5.00 -12.29 -9.91
C LEU A 188 -6.49 -11.97 -9.77
N ALA A 189 -6.84 -10.70 -9.51
CA ALA A 189 -8.22 -10.25 -9.37
C ALA A 189 -8.67 -9.33 -10.52
N LEU A 190 -7.98 -9.36 -11.67
CA LEU A 190 -8.26 -8.52 -12.84
C LEU A 190 -8.59 -9.33 -14.12
N PRO A 191 -9.53 -10.30 -14.07
CA PRO A 191 -9.72 -11.28 -15.14
C PRO A 191 -10.21 -10.71 -16.49
N TYR A 192 -10.64 -9.45 -16.54
CA TYR A 192 -11.14 -8.81 -17.76
C TYR A 192 -10.15 -7.81 -18.38
N LEU A 193 -8.97 -7.61 -17.77
CA LEU A 193 -7.99 -6.67 -18.26
C LEU A 193 -6.87 -7.42 -18.98
N ALA A 194 -6.44 -6.88 -20.12
CA ALA A 194 -5.17 -7.28 -20.70
C ALA A 194 -4.06 -6.96 -19.67
N VAL A 195 -3.17 -7.92 -19.44
CA VAL A 195 -2.06 -7.76 -18.50
C VAL A 195 -0.76 -7.66 -19.28
N VAL A 196 -0.03 -6.58 -19.09
CA VAL A 196 1.36 -6.45 -19.55
C VAL A 196 2.26 -6.59 -18.33
N ALA A 197 3.14 -7.58 -18.33
CA ALA A 197 4.10 -7.81 -17.27
C ALA A 197 5.49 -7.41 -17.72
N ASP A 198 6.23 -6.79 -16.82
CA ASP A 198 7.62 -6.43 -17.08
C ASP A 198 8.46 -7.69 -17.29
N GLU A 199 9.31 -7.68 -18.32
CA GLU A 199 10.16 -8.82 -18.69
C GLU A 199 11.05 -9.31 -17.53
N THR A 200 11.36 -8.46 -16.56
CA THR A 200 12.16 -8.84 -15.38
C THR A 200 11.42 -9.73 -14.38
N VAL A 201 10.10 -9.88 -14.49
CA VAL A 201 9.28 -10.71 -13.59
C VAL A 201 9.58 -12.21 -13.74
N GLY A 202 10.08 -12.65 -14.90
CA GLY A 202 10.39 -14.06 -15.20
C GLY A 202 11.70 -14.59 -14.62
N GLY A 203 12.37 -13.83 -13.74
CA GLY A 203 13.65 -14.24 -13.14
C GLY A 203 13.54 -15.48 -12.22
N PRO A 204 14.68 -16.04 -11.79
CA PRO A 204 14.70 -17.24 -10.96
C PRO A 204 14.09 -16.98 -9.56
N GLY A 205 13.24 -17.92 -9.13
CA GLY A 205 12.62 -17.95 -7.80
C GLY A 205 11.18 -17.42 -7.74
N ALA A 206 10.45 -17.85 -6.71
CA ALA A 206 9.04 -17.47 -6.52
C ALA A 206 8.82 -15.95 -6.41
N VAL A 207 7.71 -15.45 -6.93
CA VAL A 207 7.31 -14.04 -6.80
C VAL A 207 6.22 -13.88 -5.73
N TYR A 208 6.06 -12.65 -5.25
CA TYR A 208 5.11 -12.27 -4.20
C TYR A 208 4.13 -11.24 -4.74
N VAL A 209 2.84 -11.60 -4.76
CA VAL A 209 1.77 -10.73 -5.24
C VAL A 209 0.68 -10.55 -4.19
N SER A 210 0.01 -9.40 -4.21
CA SER A 210 -1.06 -9.14 -3.24
C SER A 210 -2.16 -10.19 -3.38
N SER A 211 -2.67 -10.66 -2.25
CA SER A 211 -3.87 -11.51 -2.21
C SER A 211 -5.18 -10.73 -2.47
N GLY A 212 -5.11 -9.41 -2.63
CA GLY A 212 -6.27 -8.50 -2.61
C GLY A 212 -6.72 -8.16 -1.18
N ARG A 213 -5.86 -8.39 -0.19
CA ARG A 213 -6.11 -8.09 1.21
C ARG A 213 -4.82 -7.63 1.88
N HIS A 214 -4.92 -6.60 2.72
CA HIS A 214 -3.82 -6.18 3.57
C HIS A 214 -3.36 -7.30 4.53
N GLY A 215 -2.05 -7.39 4.74
CA GLY A 215 -1.45 -8.37 5.65
C GLY A 215 -1.33 -9.78 5.08
N LEU A 216 -1.62 -9.97 3.78
CA LEU A 216 -1.51 -11.26 3.12
C LEU A 216 -1.00 -11.13 1.68
N GLU A 217 0.16 -11.73 1.41
CA GLU A 217 0.71 -11.93 0.07
C GLU A 217 0.58 -13.39 -0.35
N LEU A 218 0.71 -13.64 -1.65
CA LEU A 218 0.74 -14.97 -2.25
C LEU A 218 2.12 -15.16 -2.88
N GLU A 219 2.83 -16.19 -2.41
CA GLU A 219 4.09 -16.66 -2.99
C GLU A 219 3.79 -17.76 -4.01
N LEU A 220 4.27 -17.62 -5.24
CA LEU A 220 4.04 -18.57 -6.32
C LEU A 220 5.12 -18.48 -7.41
N ASP A 221 5.16 -19.48 -8.29
CA ASP A 221 6.05 -19.48 -9.45
C ASP A 221 5.68 -18.36 -10.44
N PRO A 222 6.64 -17.57 -10.95
CA PRO A 222 6.35 -16.49 -11.89
C PRO A 222 5.77 -16.99 -13.22
N GLY A 223 6.18 -18.16 -13.72
CA GLY A 223 5.63 -18.76 -14.93
C GLY A 223 4.17 -19.16 -14.75
N ASP A 224 3.83 -19.78 -13.62
CA ASP A 224 2.44 -20.08 -13.28
C ASP A 224 1.59 -18.81 -13.11
N LEU A 225 2.14 -17.76 -12.48
CA LEU A 225 1.47 -16.47 -12.38
C LEU A 225 1.16 -15.91 -13.78
N MET A 226 2.15 -15.87 -14.67
CA MET A 226 2.00 -15.35 -16.03
C MET A 226 0.94 -16.13 -16.81
N ARG A 227 0.95 -17.47 -16.67
CA ARG A 227 -0.03 -18.35 -17.31
C ARG A 227 -1.44 -18.12 -16.80
N VAL A 228 -1.63 -17.95 -15.49
CA VAL A 228 -2.96 -17.74 -14.89
C VAL A 228 -3.55 -16.39 -15.29
N ILE A 229 -2.73 -15.35 -15.35
CA ILE A 229 -3.20 -14.00 -15.69
C ILE A 229 -3.17 -13.69 -17.19
N GLY A 230 -2.62 -14.59 -18.01
CA GLY A 230 -2.52 -14.41 -19.46
C GLY A 230 -1.67 -13.19 -19.85
N ALA A 231 -0.55 -12.96 -19.16
CA ALA A 231 0.25 -11.76 -19.36
C ALA A 231 1.07 -11.79 -20.66
N THR A 232 1.16 -10.62 -21.31
CA THR A 232 2.17 -10.34 -22.33
C THR A 232 3.42 -9.77 -21.66
N LEU A 233 4.60 -10.34 -21.96
CA LEU A 233 5.87 -9.82 -21.45
C LEU A 233 6.38 -8.69 -22.35
N ALA A 234 6.77 -7.57 -21.73
CA ALA A 234 7.42 -6.47 -22.41
C ALA A 234 8.26 -5.66 -21.40
N ARG A 235 9.27 -4.93 -21.88
CA ARG A 235 9.97 -3.95 -21.05
C ARG A 235 9.08 -2.74 -20.82
N ILE A 236 8.53 -2.60 -19.61
CA ILE A 236 7.58 -1.53 -19.25
C ILE A 236 7.99 -0.78 -17.99
N THR A 237 9.25 -0.90 -17.59
CA THR A 237 9.77 -0.29 -16.37
C THR A 237 10.98 0.61 -16.60
N THR A 238 11.08 1.58 -15.70
CA THR A 238 12.25 2.45 -15.49
C THR A 238 12.72 2.39 -14.04
N ARG A 239 13.92 2.92 -13.76
CA ARG A 239 14.50 2.97 -12.41
C ARG A 239 13.90 4.08 -11.56
#